data_AF-A0A2V9N3T1-F1
#
_entry.id   AF-A0A2V9N3T1-F1
#
_cell.length_a   1.000
_cell.length_b   1.000
_cell.length_c   1.000
_cell.angle_alpha   90.00
_cell.angle_beta   90.00
_cell.angle_gamma   90.00
#
_symmetry.space_group_name_H-M   'P 1'
#
loop_
_entity.id
_entity.type
_entity.pdbx_description
1 polymer ?
#
loop_
_entity_poly.entity_id
_entity_poly.type
_entity_poly.pdbx_seq_one_letter_code
_entity_poly.pdbx_strand_id
1 'polypeptide(L)'
;MGEVAFKSLLHSFYATYAGKSATNAQFEQLAIQQTQAATKPGQAPPNLSGFFAQWLNSTGVPDFKLEFVVYRTPKGFRVVGKIQQPLDTFSMPIQLKIDTEGNPEIKTVDVTGTESTFTVETFGRPKPGGIKIDPNNVVLKGNAGLRARAAIARGEELAETGRYYDAIQQYQKALNVQPGRPLANFRMGEAFFYQKNYQAAANSFREALQSVPEPSEKWTEVWGHVYLGMIFDLLGQRERAVNEYSKAKQTNDNTGSAQETADRYLKKPYSEGAQAASTAKPAGETAPAPPATDDGRPHLKKPQP
;
A
#
# COMPACT_ATOMS: atom_id res chain seq x y z
N MET A 1 19.07 8.83 10.50
CA MET A 1 20.28 8.20 9.93
C MET A 1 20.14 8.15 8.41
N GLY A 2 21.20 8.42 7.65
CA GLY A 2 21.21 8.17 6.21
C GLY A 2 21.36 6.68 5.87
N GLU A 3 21.09 6.30 4.62
CA GLU A 3 21.10 4.90 4.15
C GLU A 3 22.44 4.17 4.39
N VAL A 4 23.56 4.87 4.22
CA VAL A 4 24.91 4.33 4.44
C VAL A 4 25.13 3.97 5.92
N ALA A 5 24.71 4.84 6.84
CA ALA A 5 24.82 4.60 8.28
C ALA A 5 23.94 3.42 8.72
N PHE A 6 22.74 3.31 8.14
CA PHE A 6 21.84 2.20 8.42
C PHE A 6 22.37 0.85 7.90
N LYS A 7 22.88 0.80 6.66
CA LYS A 7 23.51 -0.41 6.12
C LYS A 7 24.73 -0.83 6.94
N SER A 8 25.54 0.15 7.38
CA SER A 8 26.67 -0.11 8.28
C SER A 8 26.23 -0.68 9.62
N LEU A 9 25.16 -0.13 10.23
CA LEU A 9 24.56 -0.67 11.45
C LEU A 9 24.13 -2.14 11.29
N LEU A 10 23.45 -2.47 10.19
CA LEU A 10 23.01 -3.84 9.91
C LEU A 10 24.19 -4.82 9.78
N HIS A 11 25.25 -4.43 9.06
CA HIS A 11 26.46 -5.25 8.94
C HIS A 11 27.16 -5.42 10.29
N SER A 12 27.26 -4.34 11.08
CA SER A 12 27.89 -4.33 12.39
C SER A 12 27.16 -5.24 13.38
N PHE A 13 25.82 -5.17 13.37
CA PHE A 13 24.98 -6.01 14.21
C PHE A 13 25.10 -7.48 13.82
N TYR A 14 25.01 -7.79 12.52
CA TYR A 14 25.14 -9.16 12.03
C TYR A 14 26.51 -9.75 12.35
N ALA A 15 27.59 -8.98 12.21
CA ALA A 15 28.94 -9.42 12.56
C ALA A 15 29.10 -9.67 14.07
N THR A 16 28.52 -8.81 14.91
CA THR A 16 28.65 -8.89 16.37
C THR A 16 27.83 -10.03 16.97
N TYR A 17 26.68 -10.33 16.38
CA TYR A 17 25.75 -11.36 16.84
C TYR A 17 25.69 -12.59 15.92
N ALA A 18 26.68 -12.77 15.03
CA ALA A 18 26.79 -13.96 14.20
C ALA A 18 26.85 -15.22 15.08
N GLY A 19 25.86 -16.11 14.92
CA GLY A 19 25.77 -17.36 15.68
C GLY A 19 25.35 -17.21 17.15
N LYS A 20 24.87 -16.03 17.58
CA LYS A 20 24.37 -15.78 18.94
C LYS A 20 22.92 -15.27 18.91
N SER A 21 22.17 -15.54 19.97
CA SER A 21 20.84 -14.92 20.15
C SER A 21 21.00 -13.41 20.32
N ALA A 22 20.30 -12.64 19.49
CA ALA A 22 20.28 -11.20 19.55
C ALA A 22 18.87 -10.72 19.90
N THR A 23 18.79 -9.65 20.69
CA THR A 23 17.53 -9.06 21.15
C THR A 23 17.31 -7.67 20.55
N ASN A 24 16.05 -7.27 20.50
CA ASN A 24 15.61 -5.94 20.07
C ASN A 24 16.32 -4.81 20.84
N ALA A 25 16.51 -4.98 22.15
CA ALA A 25 17.22 -4.03 23.01
C ALA A 25 18.72 -3.91 22.65
N GLN A 26 19.36 -5.01 22.27
CA GLN A 26 20.76 -5.00 21.83
C GLN A 26 20.96 -4.27 20.50
N PHE A 27 19.99 -4.40 19.58
CA PHE A 27 19.99 -3.67 18.32
C PHE A 27 19.80 -2.16 18.54
N GLU A 28 18.86 -1.79 19.41
CA GLU A 28 18.62 -0.39 19.82
C GLU A 28 19.86 0.27 20.43
N GLN A 29 20.52 -0.41 21.36
CA GLN A 29 21.75 0.10 21.99
C GLN A 29 22.87 0.34 20.98
N LEU A 30 23.07 -0.59 20.03
CA LEU A 30 24.07 -0.45 18.99
C LEU A 30 23.77 0.73 18.06
N ALA A 31 22.50 0.94 17.72
CA ALA A 31 22.05 2.06 16.91
C ALA A 31 22.26 3.41 17.60
N ILE A 32 21.95 3.49 18.90
CA ILE A 32 22.20 4.69 19.73
C ILE A 32 23.70 4.98 19.82
N GLN A 33 24.51 3.95 20.07
CA GLN A 33 25.96 4.10 20.17
C GLN A 33 26.59 4.59 18.85
N GLN A 34 26.16 4.03 17.71
CA GLN A 34 26.69 4.39 16.41
C GLN A 34 26.26 5.80 15.97
N THR A 35 25.08 6.26 16.38
CA THR A 35 24.65 7.65 16.14
C THR A 35 25.34 8.65 17.06
N GLN A 36 25.58 8.31 18.32
CA GLN A 36 26.40 9.12 19.23
C GLN A 36 27.83 9.27 18.70
N ALA A 37 28.44 8.18 18.23
CA ALA A 37 29.79 8.20 17.65
C ALA A 37 29.87 9.00 16.34
N ALA A 38 28.78 9.09 15.58
CA ALA A 38 28.70 9.87 14.35
C ALA A 38 28.34 11.36 14.57
N THR A 39 28.08 11.77 15.81
CA THR A 39 27.67 13.16 16.12
C THR A 39 28.90 14.06 16.21
N LYS A 40 28.88 15.20 15.50
CA LYS A 40 29.97 16.19 15.54
C LYS A 40 30.04 16.88 16.91
N PRO A 41 31.23 17.29 17.39
CA PRO A 41 31.36 18.03 18.65
C PRO A 41 30.49 19.29 18.62
N GLY A 42 29.59 19.44 19.60
CA GLY A 42 28.68 20.60 19.72
C GLY A 42 27.26 20.40 19.20
N GLN A 43 26.91 19.22 18.67
CA GLN A 43 25.52 18.87 18.33
C GLN A 43 24.97 17.81 19.29
N ALA A 44 23.71 17.95 19.71
CA ALA A 44 23.04 16.91 20.48
C ALA A 44 22.84 15.67 19.60
N PRO A 45 23.16 14.46 20.08
CA PRO A 45 22.97 13.25 19.31
C PRO A 45 21.48 13.06 19.00
N PRO A 46 21.11 12.63 17.78
CA PRO A 46 19.71 12.37 17.44
C PRO A 46 19.15 11.27 18.34
N ASN A 47 18.07 11.58 19.07
CA ASN A 47 17.42 10.64 19.98
C ASN A 47 16.70 9.54 19.17
N LEU A 48 17.23 8.31 19.21
CA LEU A 48 16.62 7.15 18.56
C LEU A 48 15.65 6.37 19.45
N SER A 49 15.57 6.71 20.74
CA SER A 49 14.68 6.03 21.69
C SER A 49 13.22 6.11 21.23
N GLY A 50 12.80 7.24 20.66
CA GLY A 50 11.47 7.40 20.05
C GLY A 50 11.25 6.50 18.82
N PHE A 51 12.27 6.33 17.98
CA PHE A 51 12.21 5.43 16.82
C PHE A 51 12.03 3.96 17.24
N PHE A 52 12.81 3.49 18.22
CA PHE A 52 12.71 2.11 18.70
C PHE A 52 11.47 1.86 19.56
N ALA A 53 11.10 2.82 20.41
CA ALA A 53 9.83 2.80 21.12
C ALA A 53 8.64 2.67 20.16
N GLN A 54 8.75 3.18 18.94
CA GLN A 54 7.65 3.20 17.98
C GLN A 54 7.69 2.10 16.90
N TRP A 55 8.87 1.65 16.45
CA TRP A 55 8.98 0.62 15.40
C TRP A 55 9.20 -0.77 15.95
N LEU A 56 9.84 -0.86 17.11
CA LEU A 56 10.24 -2.13 17.71
C LEU A 56 9.37 -2.48 18.92
N ASN A 57 8.89 -1.45 19.65
CA ASN A 57 8.13 -1.62 20.89
C ASN A 57 6.66 -1.14 20.82
N SER A 58 6.29 -0.28 19.87
CA SER A 58 4.89 0.20 19.75
C SER A 58 4.11 -0.78 18.89
N THR A 59 3.00 -1.25 19.44
CA THR A 59 2.10 -2.24 18.83
C THR A 59 1.11 -1.63 17.84
N GLY A 60 1.42 -0.47 17.23
CA GLY A 60 0.46 0.24 16.39
C GLY A 60 1.07 1.21 15.38
N VAL A 61 0.38 1.36 14.26
CA VAL A 61 0.66 2.36 13.23
C VAL A 61 -0.04 3.66 13.61
N PRO A 62 0.67 4.81 13.73
CA PRO A 62 0.03 6.08 14.06
C PRO A 62 -0.93 6.52 12.95
N ASP A 63 -2.12 6.99 13.34
CA ASP A 63 -3.08 7.68 12.47
C ASP A 63 -3.17 9.15 12.88
N PHE A 64 -2.76 10.05 11.99
CA PHE A 64 -2.68 11.48 12.30
C PHE A 64 -3.93 12.20 11.80
N LYS A 65 -4.65 12.82 12.72
CA LYS A 65 -5.74 13.74 12.42
C LYS A 65 -5.26 15.18 12.61
N LEU A 66 -5.37 15.98 11.56
CA LEU A 66 -5.01 17.39 11.57
C LEU A 66 -6.26 18.25 11.75
N GLU A 67 -6.30 19.06 12.81
CA GLU A 67 -7.31 20.11 13.00
C GLU A 67 -6.60 21.46 13.06
N PHE A 68 -7.00 22.43 12.24
CA PHE A 68 -6.33 23.72 12.20
C PHE A 68 -7.29 24.86 11.85
N VAL A 69 -6.89 26.07 12.27
CA VAL A 69 -7.54 27.34 11.95
C VAL A 69 -6.48 28.29 11.42
N VAL A 70 -6.82 29.02 10.36
CA VAL A 70 -5.94 30.01 9.74
C VAL A 70 -6.42 31.40 10.12
N TYR A 71 -5.57 32.17 10.79
CA TYR A 71 -5.78 33.57 11.13
C TYR A 71 -5.01 34.47 10.16
N ARG A 72 -5.57 35.62 9.82
CA ARG A 72 -4.85 36.68 9.11
C ARG A 72 -4.07 37.53 10.11
N THR A 73 -2.80 37.80 9.86
CA THR A 73 -1.94 38.66 10.69
C THR A 73 -1.45 39.85 9.87
N PRO A 74 -0.94 40.92 10.51
CA PRO A 74 -0.39 42.08 9.78
C PRO A 74 0.80 41.73 8.86
N LYS A 75 1.50 40.62 9.14
CA LYS A 75 2.69 40.16 8.42
C LYS A 75 2.42 38.96 7.49
N GLY A 76 1.17 38.49 7.40
CA GLY A 76 0.81 37.31 6.60
C GLY A 76 -0.37 36.55 7.22
N PHE A 77 -0.16 35.26 7.47
CA PHE A 77 -1.14 34.34 8.04
C PHE A 77 -0.51 33.53 9.19
N ARG A 78 -1.33 33.12 10.14
CA ARG A 78 -0.92 32.22 11.23
C ARG A 78 -1.82 31.00 11.23
N VAL A 79 -1.23 29.84 11.03
CA VAL A 79 -1.89 28.55 11.11
C VAL A 79 -1.68 28.02 12.53
N VAL A 80 -2.77 27.92 13.28
CA VAL A 80 -2.77 27.31 14.61
C VAL A 80 -3.58 26.03 14.52
N GLY A 81 -3.02 24.92 14.96
CA GLY A 81 -3.70 23.65 14.90
C GLY A 81 -3.19 22.65 15.91
N LYS A 82 -3.79 21.47 15.86
CA LYS A 82 -3.42 20.31 16.65
C LYS A 82 -3.33 19.08 15.76
N ILE A 83 -2.37 18.23 16.09
CA ILE A 83 -2.16 16.92 15.50
C ILE A 83 -2.60 15.92 16.57
N GLN A 84 -3.61 15.12 16.26
CA GLN A 84 -4.12 14.08 17.14
C GLN A 84 -3.75 12.70 16.59
N GLN A 85 -3.42 11.77 17.48
CA GLN A 85 -3.15 10.37 17.13
C GLN A 85 -3.40 9.45 18.35
N PRO A 86 -3.62 8.14 18.15
CA PRO A 86 -4.13 7.27 19.22
C PRO A 86 -3.09 6.70 20.19
N LEU A 87 -1.78 6.82 19.91
CA LEU A 87 -0.71 6.17 20.68
C LEU A 87 -0.17 7.11 21.79
N ASP A 88 -0.51 6.87 23.04
CA ASP A 88 -0.07 7.69 24.18
C ASP A 88 1.45 7.85 24.32
N THR A 89 2.25 6.85 23.94
CA THR A 89 3.72 6.89 24.00
C THR A 89 4.37 7.43 22.73
N PHE A 90 3.61 7.96 21.77
CA PHE A 90 4.16 8.52 20.53
C PHE A 90 5.05 9.74 20.82
N SER A 91 6.23 9.81 20.21
CA SER A 91 7.11 10.99 20.32
C SER A 91 8.09 11.06 19.15
N MET A 92 7.78 11.89 18.15
CA MET A 92 8.69 12.12 17.02
C MET A 92 8.60 13.53 16.41
N PRO A 93 9.72 14.05 15.86
CA PRO A 93 9.71 15.23 15.02
C PRO A 93 9.07 14.90 13.66
N ILE A 94 7.96 15.55 13.33
CA ILE A 94 7.24 15.38 12.07
C ILE A 94 7.27 16.67 11.26
N GLN A 95 7.62 16.58 9.98
CA GLN A 95 7.59 17.72 9.09
C GLN A 95 6.14 18.04 8.67
N LEU A 96 5.72 19.28 8.86
CA LEU A 96 4.50 19.84 8.34
C LEU A 96 4.85 20.72 7.13
N LYS A 97 4.34 20.40 5.95
CA LYS A 97 4.46 21.24 4.76
C LYS A 97 3.16 22.02 4.57
N ILE A 98 3.26 23.33 4.47
CA ILE A 98 2.15 24.24 4.20
C ILE A 98 2.36 24.83 2.81
N ASP A 99 1.63 24.33 1.83
CA ASP A 99 1.58 24.89 0.48
C ASP A 99 0.81 26.22 0.53
N THR A 100 1.49 27.34 0.27
CA THR A 100 0.88 28.68 0.22
C THR A 100 0.72 29.17 -1.23
N GLU A 101 0.04 30.30 -1.42
CA GLU A 101 0.02 31.02 -2.72
C GLU A 101 1.42 31.47 -3.18
N GLY A 102 2.37 31.62 -2.23
CA GLY A 102 3.77 31.90 -2.51
C GLY A 102 4.64 30.64 -2.30
N ASN A 103 5.77 30.82 -1.62
CA ASN A 103 6.65 29.70 -1.30
C ASN A 103 6.01 28.78 -0.25
N PRO A 104 6.10 27.45 -0.41
CA PRO A 104 5.69 26.51 0.62
C PRO A 104 6.60 26.65 1.83
N GLU A 105 6.00 26.58 3.02
CA GLU A 105 6.76 26.55 4.27
C GLU A 105 6.79 25.14 4.86
N ILE A 106 7.96 24.73 5.35
CA ILE A 106 8.15 23.43 6.00
C ILE A 106 8.55 23.72 7.45
N LYS A 107 7.77 23.16 8.39
CA LYS A 107 8.06 23.28 9.82
C LYS A 107 8.05 21.91 10.48
N THR A 108 9.07 21.62 11.27
CA THR A 108 9.10 20.41 12.09
C THR A 108 8.31 20.65 13.38
N VAL A 109 7.41 19.74 13.71
CA VAL A 109 6.60 19.74 14.93
C VAL A 109 6.92 18.46 15.68
N ASP A 110 7.31 18.59 16.95
CA ASP A 110 7.46 17.44 17.84
C ASP A 110 6.07 16.98 18.26
N VAL A 111 5.62 15.87 17.68
CA VAL A 111 4.34 15.27 18.01
C VAL A 111 4.59 14.28 19.14
N THR A 112 4.05 14.57 20.32
CA THR A 112 4.19 13.83 21.56
C THR A 112 2.81 13.51 22.15
N GLY A 113 2.61 12.27 22.58
CA GLY A 113 1.34 11.80 23.12
C GLY A 113 0.19 11.88 22.13
N THR A 114 -1.04 11.80 22.64
CA THR A 114 -2.25 11.71 21.81
C THR A 114 -2.65 13.00 21.12
N GLU A 115 -2.17 14.15 21.60
CA GLU A 115 -2.49 15.47 21.04
C GLU A 115 -1.27 16.40 21.17
N SER A 116 -0.89 17.04 20.07
CA SER A 116 0.18 18.04 20.05
C SER A 116 -0.24 19.27 19.28
N THR A 117 -0.10 20.45 19.89
CA THR A 117 -0.43 21.73 19.26
C THR A 117 0.75 22.27 18.47
N PHE A 118 0.47 22.94 17.36
CA PHE A 118 1.48 23.64 16.57
C PHE A 118 1.00 25.03 16.16
N THR A 119 1.96 25.92 15.93
CA THR A 119 1.73 27.25 15.37
C THR A 119 2.77 27.51 14.29
N VAL A 120 2.33 27.82 13.07
CA VAL A 120 3.19 28.19 11.94
C VAL A 120 2.74 29.56 11.42
N GLU A 121 3.68 30.45 11.19
CA GLU A 121 3.41 31.74 10.58
C GLU A 121 3.85 31.68 9.13
N THR A 122 2.94 31.94 8.20
CA THR A 122 3.23 31.90 6.77
C THR A 122 3.06 33.27 6.15
N PHE A 123 3.91 33.63 5.20
CA PHE A 123 3.75 34.90 4.47
C PHE A 123 2.55 34.87 3.52
N GLY A 124 2.43 33.80 2.72
CA GLY A 124 1.33 33.59 1.77
C GLY A 124 0.11 32.91 2.41
N ARG A 125 -1.07 33.07 1.78
CA ARG A 125 -2.29 32.37 2.20
C ARG A 125 -2.11 30.87 1.99
N PRO A 126 -2.34 30.01 3.00
CA PRO A 126 -2.36 28.56 2.82
C PRO A 126 -3.43 28.15 1.80
N LYS A 127 -3.06 27.28 0.84
CA LYS A 127 -4.01 26.73 -0.14
C LYS A 127 -5.01 25.79 0.57
N PRO A 128 -6.27 25.72 0.12
CA PRO A 128 -7.21 24.69 0.58
C PRO A 128 -6.61 23.28 0.40
N GLY A 129 -6.53 22.49 1.47
CA GLY A 129 -5.87 21.18 1.44
C GLY A 129 -4.34 21.19 1.28
N GLY A 130 -3.71 22.36 1.35
CA GLY A 130 -2.26 22.53 1.17
C GLY A 130 -1.41 22.16 2.38
N ILE A 131 -2.01 21.79 3.50
CA ILE A 131 -1.29 21.39 4.71
C ILE A 131 -1.12 19.87 4.72
N LYS A 132 0.13 19.42 4.56
CA LYS A 132 0.50 18.01 4.50
C LYS A 132 1.37 17.65 5.68
N ILE A 133 0.93 16.70 6.50
CA ILE A 133 1.75 16.12 7.57
C ILE A 133 2.64 15.04 6.97
N ASP A 134 3.94 15.15 7.15
CA ASP A 134 5.00 14.28 6.65
C ASP A 134 4.95 14.11 5.13
N PRO A 135 5.30 15.16 4.36
CA PRO A 135 5.27 15.11 2.91
C PRO A 135 6.19 14.02 2.32
N ASN A 136 7.19 13.59 3.09
CA ASN A 136 8.20 12.61 2.65
C ASN A 136 7.91 11.19 3.16
N ASN A 137 6.77 10.96 3.84
CA ASN A 137 6.40 9.66 4.42
C ASN A 137 7.51 9.01 5.28
N VAL A 138 8.23 9.82 6.06
CA VAL A 138 9.29 9.37 6.98
C VAL A 138 8.71 8.49 8.09
N VAL A 139 7.45 8.69 8.45
CA VAL A 139 6.71 7.88 9.41
C VAL A 139 5.84 6.89 8.63
N LEU A 140 5.88 5.58 8.93
CA LEU A 140 4.80 4.72 8.40
C LEU A 140 3.52 5.11 9.12
N LYS A 141 2.68 5.79 8.36
CA LYS A 141 1.37 6.28 8.77
C LYS A 141 0.33 5.32 8.29
N GLY A 142 -0.79 5.26 9.00
CA GLY A 142 -2.02 4.63 8.53
C GLY A 142 -2.66 5.46 7.41
N ASN A 143 -1.93 5.78 6.33
CA ASN A 143 -2.52 6.49 5.21
C ASN A 143 -3.60 5.59 4.58
N ALA A 144 -4.73 6.18 4.18
CA ALA A 144 -5.88 5.42 3.70
C ALA A 144 -5.52 4.49 2.54
N GLY A 145 -4.70 4.96 1.59
CA GLY A 145 -4.22 4.15 0.47
C GLY A 145 -3.31 2.98 0.88
N LEU A 146 -2.48 3.15 1.90
CA LEU A 146 -1.57 2.14 2.43
C LEU A 146 -2.33 1.11 3.24
N ARG A 147 -3.33 1.54 4.03
CA ARG A 147 -4.27 0.63 4.70
C ARG A 147 -5.05 -0.19 3.67
N ALA A 148 -5.55 0.43 2.62
CA ALA A 148 -6.25 -0.27 1.53
C ALA A 148 -5.31 -1.24 0.80
N ARG A 149 -4.07 -0.83 0.48
CA ARG A 149 -3.05 -1.69 -0.13
C ARG A 149 -2.66 -2.87 0.77
N ALA A 150 -2.44 -2.63 2.06
CA ALA A 150 -2.11 -3.68 3.03
C ALA A 150 -3.26 -4.67 3.20
N ALA A 151 -4.51 -4.19 3.23
CA ALA A 151 -5.69 -5.04 3.28
C ALA A 151 -5.82 -5.89 2.01
N ILE A 152 -5.55 -5.32 0.82
CA ILE A 152 -5.53 -6.10 -0.43
C ILE A 152 -4.42 -7.14 -0.44
N ALA A 153 -3.18 -6.78 -0.09
CA ALA A 153 -2.07 -7.73 -0.06
C ALA A 153 -2.36 -8.91 0.89
N ARG A 154 -2.96 -8.63 2.05
CA ARG A 154 -3.40 -9.69 2.98
C ARG A 154 -4.54 -10.53 2.41
N GLY A 155 -5.47 -9.91 1.68
CA GLY A 155 -6.52 -10.61 0.96
C GLY A 155 -5.95 -11.55 -0.11
N GLU A 156 -4.92 -11.12 -0.84
CA GLU A 156 -4.24 -11.92 -1.86
C GLU A 156 -3.56 -13.14 -1.24
N GLU A 157 -2.81 -12.97 -0.16
CA GLU A 157 -2.19 -14.08 0.59
C GLU A 157 -3.25 -15.11 1.06
N LEU A 158 -4.40 -14.63 1.54
CA LEU A 158 -5.51 -15.49 1.93
C LEU A 158 -6.15 -16.21 0.74
N ALA A 159 -6.28 -15.54 -0.41
CA ALA A 159 -6.81 -16.14 -1.62
C ALA A 159 -5.86 -17.22 -2.19
N GLU A 160 -4.54 -16.99 -2.15
CA GLU A 160 -3.52 -17.97 -2.54
C GLU A 160 -3.55 -19.22 -1.68
N THR A 161 -3.86 -19.08 -0.39
CA THR A 161 -4.06 -20.21 0.53
C THR A 161 -5.46 -20.86 0.41
N GLY A 162 -6.28 -20.43 -0.56
CA GLY A 162 -7.63 -20.96 -0.81
C GLY A 162 -8.69 -20.46 0.18
N ARG A 163 -8.34 -19.55 1.09
CA ARG A 163 -9.24 -18.94 2.09
C ARG A 163 -10.00 -17.75 1.50
N TYR A 164 -10.79 -18.02 0.46
CA TYR A 164 -11.48 -16.98 -0.29
C TYR A 164 -12.47 -16.15 0.55
N TYR A 165 -13.11 -16.75 1.57
CA TYR A 165 -14.04 -16.02 2.45
C TYR A 165 -13.32 -14.93 3.26
N ASP A 166 -12.18 -15.28 3.85
CA ASP A 166 -11.37 -14.34 4.62
C ASP A 166 -10.73 -13.28 3.71
N ALA A 167 -10.35 -13.66 2.48
CA ALA A 167 -9.85 -12.73 1.47
C ALA A 167 -10.89 -11.64 1.15
N ILE A 168 -12.15 -12.03 0.89
CA ILE A 168 -13.25 -11.08 0.64
C ILE A 168 -13.42 -10.10 1.80
N GLN A 169 -13.32 -10.57 3.05
CA GLN A 169 -13.39 -9.68 4.22
C GLN A 169 -12.26 -8.64 4.24
N GLN A 170 -11.05 -9.00 3.80
CA GLN A 170 -9.96 -8.02 3.69
C GLN A 170 -10.16 -7.05 2.52
N TYR A 171 -10.68 -7.50 1.38
CA TYR A 171 -11.00 -6.60 0.27
C TYR A 171 -12.13 -5.63 0.62
N GLN A 172 -13.14 -6.08 1.37
CA GLN A 172 -14.19 -5.21 1.91
C GLN A 172 -13.61 -4.12 2.82
N LYS A 173 -12.62 -4.47 3.67
CA LYS A 173 -11.91 -3.48 4.50
C LYS A 173 -11.15 -2.47 3.64
N ALA A 174 -10.53 -2.90 2.55
CA ALA A 174 -9.87 -1.99 1.62
C ALA A 174 -10.87 -1.00 0.99
N LEU A 175 -12.04 -1.49 0.58
CA LEU A 175 -13.12 -0.67 0.01
C LEU A 175 -13.76 0.28 1.03
N ASN A 176 -13.85 -0.11 2.30
CA ASN A 176 -14.33 0.77 3.37
C ASN A 176 -13.39 1.96 3.61
N VAL A 177 -12.09 1.77 3.39
CA VAL A 177 -11.08 2.83 3.54
C VAL A 177 -10.96 3.69 2.28
N GLN A 178 -11.01 3.06 1.11
CA GLN A 178 -10.99 3.75 -0.18
C GLN A 178 -12.12 3.22 -1.07
N PRO A 179 -13.31 3.86 -1.00
CA PRO A 179 -14.43 3.49 -1.85
C PRO A 179 -14.06 3.64 -3.32
N GLY A 180 -14.40 2.63 -4.14
CA GLY A 180 -14.16 2.68 -5.58
C GLY A 180 -12.70 2.46 -5.98
N ARG A 181 -11.90 1.71 -5.21
CA ARG A 181 -10.59 1.26 -5.69
C ARG A 181 -10.76 0.06 -6.64
N PRO A 182 -10.46 0.18 -7.94
CA PRO A 182 -10.74 -0.89 -8.90
C PRO A 182 -10.00 -2.20 -8.59
N LEU A 183 -8.75 -2.14 -8.12
CA LEU A 183 -8.01 -3.33 -7.71
C LEU A 183 -8.71 -4.14 -6.61
N ALA A 184 -9.32 -3.48 -5.63
CA ALA A 184 -10.02 -4.15 -4.52
C ALA A 184 -11.23 -4.93 -5.04
N ASN A 185 -12.05 -4.27 -5.87
CA ASN A 185 -13.24 -4.85 -6.48
C ASN A 185 -12.89 -5.98 -7.44
N PHE A 186 -11.82 -5.82 -8.22
CA PHE A 186 -11.32 -6.85 -9.12
C PHE A 186 -10.92 -8.12 -8.36
N ARG A 187 -10.08 -8.00 -7.33
CA ARG A 187 -9.64 -9.13 -6.50
C ARG A 187 -10.79 -9.81 -5.74
N MET A 188 -11.75 -9.02 -5.30
CA MET A 188 -12.99 -9.54 -4.70
C MET A 188 -13.82 -10.34 -5.73
N GLY A 189 -13.88 -9.86 -6.98
CA GLY A 189 -14.50 -10.59 -8.09
C GLY A 189 -13.83 -11.93 -8.38
N GLU A 190 -12.50 -11.98 -8.40
CA GLU A 190 -11.74 -13.23 -8.56
C GLU A 190 -12.04 -14.21 -7.42
N ALA A 191 -12.02 -13.74 -6.17
CA ALA A 191 -12.33 -14.58 -5.02
C ALA A 191 -13.76 -15.16 -5.09
N PHE A 192 -14.75 -14.38 -5.52
CA PHE A 192 -16.11 -14.90 -5.75
C PHE A 192 -16.18 -15.88 -6.93
N PHE A 193 -15.41 -15.65 -7.99
CA PHE A 193 -15.35 -16.55 -9.14
C PHE A 193 -14.83 -17.94 -8.72
N TYR A 194 -13.75 -18.00 -7.95
CA TYR A 194 -13.22 -19.28 -7.43
C TYR A 194 -14.16 -19.95 -6.42
N GLN A 195 -15.01 -19.19 -5.71
CA GLN A 195 -16.10 -19.73 -4.89
C GLN A 195 -17.32 -20.20 -5.72
N LYS A 196 -17.29 -20.08 -7.05
CA LYS A 196 -18.41 -20.34 -7.96
C LYS A 196 -19.63 -19.44 -7.73
N ASN A 197 -19.46 -18.33 -7.02
CA ASN A 197 -20.50 -17.32 -6.88
C ASN A 197 -20.42 -16.33 -8.05
N TYR A 198 -20.85 -16.80 -9.23
CA TYR A 198 -20.69 -16.04 -10.47
C TYR A 198 -21.50 -14.74 -10.51
N GLN A 199 -22.63 -14.68 -9.82
CA GLN A 199 -23.44 -13.45 -9.73
C GLN A 199 -22.71 -12.36 -8.94
N ALA A 200 -22.17 -12.70 -7.76
CA ALA A 200 -21.39 -11.76 -6.95
C ALA A 200 -20.10 -11.35 -7.67
N ALA A 201 -19.41 -12.32 -8.29
CA ALA A 201 -18.21 -12.05 -9.08
C ALA A 201 -18.47 -11.03 -10.20
N ALA A 202 -19.55 -11.22 -10.97
CA ALA A 202 -19.89 -10.31 -12.05
C ALA A 202 -20.24 -8.89 -11.57
N ASN A 203 -20.83 -8.75 -10.38
CA ASN A 203 -21.07 -7.44 -9.79
C ASN A 203 -19.76 -6.76 -9.41
N SER A 204 -18.86 -7.45 -8.70
CA SER A 204 -17.57 -6.90 -8.31
C SER A 204 -16.71 -6.49 -9.51
N PHE A 205 -16.69 -7.29 -10.58
CA PHE A 205 -15.98 -6.91 -11.81
C PHE A 205 -16.60 -5.68 -12.49
N ARG A 206 -17.94 -5.54 -12.49
CA ARG A 206 -18.59 -4.32 -13.00
C ARG A 206 -18.25 -3.09 -12.16
N GLU A 207 -18.21 -3.22 -10.85
CA GLU A 207 -17.81 -2.12 -9.95
C GLU A 207 -16.34 -1.72 -10.15
N ALA A 208 -15.46 -2.69 -10.44
CA ALA A 208 -14.08 -2.41 -10.82
C ALA A 208 -14.02 -1.59 -12.13
N LEU A 209 -14.82 -1.95 -13.14
CA LEU A 209 -14.87 -1.24 -14.43
C LEU A 209 -15.53 0.14 -14.37
N GLN A 210 -16.40 0.39 -13.39
CA GLN A 210 -17.03 1.70 -13.17
C GLN A 210 -16.13 2.69 -12.42
N SER A 211 -15.09 2.18 -11.77
CA SER A 211 -14.13 2.98 -11.01
C SER A 211 -13.01 3.47 -11.91
N VAL A 212 -12.44 4.65 -11.65
CA VAL A 212 -11.29 5.16 -12.41
C VAL A 212 -10.03 4.43 -11.97
N PRO A 213 -9.37 3.63 -12.84
CA PRO A 213 -8.14 2.96 -12.48
C PRO A 213 -6.97 3.95 -12.44
N GLU A 214 -6.14 3.80 -11.42
CA GLU A 214 -4.80 4.41 -11.40
C GLU A 214 -3.97 3.85 -12.57
N PRO A 215 -2.99 4.61 -13.11
CA PRO A 215 -2.17 4.15 -14.22
C PRO A 215 -1.51 2.78 -14.00
N SER A 216 -1.13 2.46 -12.75
CA SER A 216 -0.55 1.17 -12.37
C SER A 216 -1.55 0.02 -12.25
N GLU A 217 -2.86 0.32 -12.24
CA GLU A 217 -3.96 -0.63 -12.06
C GLU A 217 -4.83 -0.75 -13.32
N LYS A 218 -4.46 -0.08 -14.42
CA LYS A 218 -5.21 -0.05 -15.67
C LYS A 218 -5.47 -1.45 -16.26
N TRP A 219 -4.57 -2.40 -16.02
CA TRP A 219 -4.72 -3.78 -16.45
C TRP A 219 -6.00 -4.46 -15.89
N THR A 220 -6.55 -3.97 -14.77
CA THR A 220 -7.81 -4.46 -14.21
C THR A 220 -9.01 -4.26 -15.14
N GLU A 221 -8.93 -3.27 -16.05
CA GLU A 221 -9.97 -3.00 -17.05
C GLU A 221 -10.09 -4.16 -18.05
N VAL A 222 -8.96 -4.60 -18.63
CA VAL A 222 -8.96 -5.70 -19.61
C VAL A 222 -9.40 -7.00 -18.97
N TRP A 223 -8.81 -7.31 -17.81
CA TRP A 223 -9.12 -8.55 -17.12
C TRP A 223 -10.54 -8.56 -16.56
N GLY A 224 -11.09 -7.41 -16.17
CA GLY A 224 -12.49 -7.29 -15.76
C GLY A 224 -13.44 -7.74 -16.88
N HIS A 225 -13.19 -7.31 -18.12
CA HIS A 225 -13.95 -7.76 -19.28
C HIS A 225 -13.74 -9.25 -19.60
N VAL A 226 -12.50 -9.77 -19.50
CA VAL A 226 -12.23 -11.21 -19.70
C VAL A 226 -13.00 -12.06 -18.68
N TYR A 227 -12.93 -11.74 -17.39
CA TYR A 227 -13.62 -12.49 -16.35
C TYR A 227 -15.15 -12.39 -16.46
N LEU A 228 -15.69 -11.23 -16.83
CA LEU A 228 -17.12 -11.10 -17.13
C LEU A 228 -17.54 -11.98 -18.32
N GLY A 229 -16.71 -12.03 -19.37
CA GLY A 229 -16.92 -12.93 -20.49
C GLY A 229 -16.94 -14.40 -20.05
N MET A 230 -15.98 -14.81 -19.23
CA MET A 230 -15.89 -16.17 -18.68
C MET A 230 -17.13 -16.52 -17.86
N ILE A 231 -17.57 -15.61 -16.99
CA ILE A 231 -18.79 -15.78 -16.20
C ILE A 231 -20.01 -15.93 -17.11
N PHE A 232 -20.14 -15.10 -18.16
CA PHE A 232 -21.28 -15.20 -19.08
C PHE A 232 -21.27 -16.52 -19.87
N ASP A 233 -20.10 -17.02 -20.27
CA ASP A 233 -19.99 -18.35 -20.89
C ASP A 233 -20.46 -19.47 -19.93
N LEU A 234 -20.08 -19.41 -18.65
CA LEU A 234 -20.54 -20.37 -17.64
C LEU A 234 -22.05 -20.30 -17.39
N LEU A 235 -22.63 -19.11 -17.50
CA LEU A 235 -24.07 -18.88 -17.37
C LEU A 235 -24.85 -19.17 -18.67
N GLY A 236 -24.19 -19.65 -19.73
CA GLY A 236 -24.80 -19.95 -21.04
C GLY A 236 -25.15 -18.72 -21.88
N GLN A 237 -24.72 -17.53 -21.48
CA GLN A 237 -25.04 -16.25 -22.12
C GLN A 237 -23.95 -15.87 -23.13
N ARG A 238 -23.77 -16.71 -24.15
CA ARG A 238 -22.64 -16.61 -25.11
C ARG A 238 -22.57 -15.26 -25.83
N GLU A 239 -23.70 -14.69 -26.23
CA GLU A 239 -23.71 -13.39 -26.90
C GLU A 239 -23.13 -12.27 -26.03
N ARG A 240 -23.48 -12.28 -24.74
CA ARG A 240 -22.92 -11.33 -23.76
C ARG A 240 -21.45 -11.59 -23.51
N ALA A 241 -21.03 -12.85 -23.46
CA ALA A 241 -19.64 -13.22 -23.31
C ALA A 241 -18.78 -12.69 -24.46
N VAL A 242 -19.21 -12.90 -25.71
CA VAL A 242 -18.52 -12.41 -26.91
C VAL A 242 -18.42 -10.89 -26.92
N ASN A 243 -19.45 -10.18 -26.47
CA ASN A 243 -19.39 -8.73 -26.34
C ASN A 243 -18.32 -8.30 -25.32
N GLU A 244 -18.27 -8.92 -24.15
CA GLU A 244 -17.25 -8.59 -23.14
C GLU A 244 -15.83 -8.94 -23.61
N TYR A 245 -15.60 -10.09 -24.25
CA TYR A 245 -14.29 -10.38 -24.84
C TYR A 245 -13.91 -9.40 -25.97
N SER A 246 -14.88 -8.92 -26.75
CA SER A 246 -14.64 -7.89 -27.77
C SER A 246 -14.24 -6.55 -27.14
N LYS A 247 -14.85 -6.17 -26.01
CA LYS A 247 -14.43 -4.98 -25.23
C LYS A 247 -13.04 -5.17 -24.66
N ALA A 248 -12.72 -6.35 -24.12
CA ALA A 248 -11.37 -6.68 -23.67
C ALA A 248 -10.33 -6.52 -24.80
N LYS A 249 -10.71 -6.79 -26.06
CA LYS A 249 -9.81 -6.54 -27.20
C LYS A 249 -9.63 -5.06 -27.53
N GLN A 250 -10.69 -4.26 -27.37
CA GLN A 250 -10.65 -2.83 -27.68
C GLN A 250 -9.75 -2.03 -26.73
N THR A 251 -9.48 -2.54 -25.52
CA THR A 251 -8.55 -1.91 -24.58
C THR A 251 -7.11 -1.91 -25.09
N ASN A 252 -6.76 -2.80 -26.03
CA ASN A 252 -5.41 -2.99 -26.60
C ASN A 252 -4.29 -3.22 -25.56
N ASP A 253 -4.63 -3.61 -24.34
CA ASP A 253 -3.66 -3.90 -23.29
C ASP A 253 -3.49 -5.42 -23.16
N ASN A 254 -2.25 -5.89 -23.36
CA ASN A 254 -1.86 -7.30 -23.32
C ASN A 254 -1.16 -7.71 -22.02
N THR A 255 -1.42 -6.99 -20.92
CA THR A 255 -0.90 -7.37 -19.61
C THR A 255 -1.34 -8.78 -19.25
N GLY A 256 -0.37 -9.68 -19.05
CA GLY A 256 -0.62 -11.07 -18.68
C GLY A 256 -1.23 -11.95 -19.77
N SER A 257 -1.00 -11.66 -21.05
CA SER A 257 -1.62 -12.40 -22.18
C SER A 257 -3.16 -12.28 -22.22
N ALA A 258 -3.69 -11.16 -21.75
CA ALA A 258 -5.13 -10.90 -21.72
C ALA A 258 -5.76 -10.88 -23.12
N GLN A 259 -5.06 -10.34 -24.12
CA GLN A 259 -5.55 -10.27 -25.51
C GLN A 259 -5.66 -11.67 -26.13
N GLU A 260 -4.63 -12.50 -25.93
CA GLU A 260 -4.61 -13.88 -26.40
C GLU A 260 -5.70 -14.72 -25.73
N THR A 261 -5.95 -14.46 -24.44
CA THR A 261 -7.00 -15.11 -23.66
C THR A 261 -8.39 -14.71 -24.17
N ALA A 262 -8.62 -13.42 -24.44
CA ALA A 262 -9.84 -12.94 -25.06
C ALA A 262 -10.05 -13.54 -26.45
N ASP A 263 -9.01 -13.60 -27.30
CA ASP A 263 -9.05 -14.21 -28.62
C ASP A 263 -9.38 -15.70 -28.58
N ARG A 264 -8.80 -16.43 -27.62
CA ARG A 264 -9.11 -17.82 -27.38
C ARG A 264 -10.59 -17.99 -27.04
N TYR A 265 -11.10 -17.17 -26.12
CA TYR A 265 -12.49 -17.30 -25.67
C TYR A 265 -13.53 -16.75 -26.64
N LEU A 266 -13.13 -15.87 -27.57
CA LEU A 266 -13.95 -15.49 -28.72
C LEU A 266 -14.16 -16.68 -29.66
N LYS A 267 -13.12 -17.48 -29.90
CA LYS A 267 -13.20 -18.67 -30.78
C LYS A 267 -13.90 -19.85 -30.12
N LYS A 268 -13.64 -20.09 -28.83
CA LYS A 268 -14.19 -21.23 -28.09
C LYS A 268 -14.73 -20.78 -26.73
N PRO A 269 -15.97 -21.14 -26.35
CA PRO A 269 -16.52 -20.76 -25.05
C PRO A 269 -15.67 -21.29 -23.89
N TYR A 270 -15.58 -20.49 -22.83
CA TYR A 270 -14.97 -20.92 -21.58
C TYR A 270 -15.78 -22.05 -20.94
N SER A 271 -15.08 -23.02 -20.34
CA SER A 271 -15.69 -24.14 -19.59
C SER A 271 -14.74 -24.56 -18.46
N GLU A 272 -15.26 -24.74 -17.23
CA GLU A 272 -14.46 -25.06 -16.03
C GLU A 272 -13.59 -26.34 -16.17
N GLY A 273 -13.91 -27.25 -17.09
CA GLY A 273 -13.15 -28.49 -17.32
C GLY A 273 -11.90 -28.35 -18.20
N ALA A 274 -11.75 -27.26 -18.96
CA ALA A 274 -10.63 -27.12 -19.90
C ALA A 274 -9.32 -26.67 -19.22
N GLN A 275 -9.38 -26.15 -17.98
CA GLN A 275 -8.22 -25.75 -17.18
C GLN A 275 -7.76 -26.82 -16.18
N ALA A 276 -8.61 -27.77 -15.77
CA ALA A 276 -8.17 -28.85 -14.87
C ALA A 276 -7.06 -29.73 -15.48
N ALA A 277 -6.96 -29.78 -16.81
CA ALA A 277 -5.87 -30.45 -17.53
C ALA A 277 -4.59 -29.59 -17.68
N SER A 278 -4.64 -28.28 -17.36
CA SER A 278 -3.46 -27.39 -17.37
C SER A 278 -3.07 -26.87 -15.98
N THR A 279 -3.86 -27.15 -14.94
CA THR A 279 -3.59 -26.71 -13.55
C THR A 279 -3.17 -27.85 -12.62
N ALA A 280 -2.98 -29.07 -13.14
CA ALA A 280 -2.40 -30.17 -12.38
C ALA A 280 -0.85 -30.12 -12.34
N LYS A 281 -0.34 -29.24 -11.44
CA LYS A 281 0.90 -29.34 -10.63
C LYS A 281 2.20 -28.67 -11.16
N PRO A 282 3.08 -28.06 -10.31
CA PRO A 282 2.99 -27.74 -8.88
C PRO A 282 2.82 -26.23 -8.58
N ALA A 283 2.46 -25.91 -7.34
CA ALA A 283 2.41 -24.56 -6.78
C ALA A 283 3.66 -23.73 -7.15
N GLY A 284 3.46 -22.70 -7.98
CA GLY A 284 4.56 -21.87 -8.48
C GLY A 284 4.15 -20.78 -9.48
N GLU A 285 3.04 -20.94 -10.21
CA GLU A 285 2.57 -19.93 -11.17
C GLU A 285 1.05 -19.76 -11.06
N THR A 286 0.63 -18.89 -10.15
CA THR A 286 -0.65 -18.19 -10.24
C THR A 286 -0.62 -17.23 -11.44
N ALA A 287 -1.80 -16.89 -11.97
CA ALA A 287 -2.01 -15.97 -13.09
C ALA A 287 -1.00 -14.81 -13.12
N PRO A 288 -0.47 -14.42 -14.29
CA PRO A 288 0.71 -13.58 -14.39
C PRO A 288 0.51 -12.29 -13.59
N ALA A 289 1.32 -12.15 -12.53
CA ALA A 289 1.46 -10.92 -11.80
C ALA A 289 1.80 -9.78 -12.79
N PRO A 290 1.24 -8.57 -12.64
CA PRO A 290 1.76 -7.41 -13.34
C PRO A 290 3.23 -7.22 -12.95
N PRO A 291 4.08 -6.71 -13.87
CA PRO A 291 5.53 -6.83 -13.77
C PRO A 291 6.05 -6.21 -12.47
N ALA A 292 6.86 -6.99 -11.75
CA ALA A 292 7.75 -6.44 -10.73
C ALA A 292 8.61 -5.36 -11.41
N THR A 293 8.48 -4.12 -10.95
CA THR A 293 9.47 -3.08 -11.23
C THR A 293 10.81 -3.59 -10.72
N ASP A 294 11.74 -3.80 -11.66
CA ASP A 294 13.11 -4.20 -11.42
C ASP A 294 13.83 -3.11 -10.61
N ASP A 295 13.77 -3.23 -9.28
CA ASP A 295 14.65 -2.50 -8.37
C ASP A 295 15.59 -3.52 -7.72
N GLY A 296 16.78 -3.64 -8.32
CA GLY A 296 17.84 -4.58 -7.98
C GLY A 296 18.13 -4.72 -6.48
N ARG A 297 17.56 -5.76 -5.87
CA ARG A 297 17.93 -6.23 -4.53
C ARG A 297 18.28 -7.72 -4.59
N PRO A 298 19.38 -8.17 -3.95
CA PRO A 298 19.92 -9.51 -4.10
C PRO A 298 19.01 -10.58 -3.49
N HIS A 299 18.69 -11.61 -4.29
CA HIS A 299 17.90 -12.76 -3.86
C HIS A 299 18.72 -13.70 -2.95
N LEU A 300 18.18 -14.01 -1.77
CA LEU A 300 18.68 -15.07 -0.90
C LEU A 300 18.17 -16.43 -1.41
N LYS A 301 19.11 -17.31 -1.78
CA LYS A 301 18.84 -18.72 -2.13
C LYS A 301 18.21 -19.46 -0.95
N LYS A 302 17.14 -20.22 -1.20
CA LYS A 302 16.66 -21.26 -0.27
C LYS A 302 17.65 -22.43 -0.22
N PRO A 303 17.88 -23.05 0.95
CA PRO A 303 18.61 -24.32 1.03
C PRO A 303 17.70 -25.47 0.55
N GLN A 304 18.24 -26.34 -0.29
CA GLN A 304 17.63 -27.63 -0.63
C GLN A 304 17.90 -28.65 0.50
N PRO A 305 17.05 -29.67 0.65
CA PRO A 305 17.06 -30.61 1.78
C PRO A 305 18.35 -31.44 1.89
#